data_AF-A0A6L7CUN4-F1
#
_entry.id   AF-A0A6L7CUN4-F1
#
_cell.length_a   1.000
_cell.length_b   1.000
_cell.length_c   1.000
_cell.angle_alpha   90.00
_cell.angle_beta   90.00
_cell.angle_gamma   90.00
#
_symmetry.space_group_name_H-M   'P 1'
#
loop_
_entity.id
_entity.type
_entity.pdbx_description
1 polymer ?
#
loop_
_entity_poly.entity_id
_entity_poly.type
_entity_poly.pdbx_seq_one_letter_code
_entity_poly.pdbx_strand_id
1 'polypeptide(L)'
;EVIALGDAGEQLYRHRLPTPRDDYRQTIETIATLVDMAEQATGQRGTVGMGIPGSISPYTGVVKNANSTWLNGQPFDKDLSARLQREVRLANDANCLAVSEAVDGAAAGAQTVFAVIIGTGCGAGVAFNGRAHIGGNGTAGEWGHNPLPWMDEDELRYREEVPCYCGKQGCIET
;
A
#
# COMPACT_ATOMS: atom_id res chain seq x y z
N GLU A 1 -10.61 1.84 -7.10
CA GLU A 1 -10.54 3.07 -7.92
C GLU A 1 -9.43 2.87 -8.95
N VAL A 2 -9.57 3.41 -10.15
CA VAL A 2 -8.53 3.47 -11.17
C VAL A 2 -8.26 4.92 -11.53
N ILE A 3 -6.99 5.22 -11.77
CA ILE A 3 -6.52 6.50 -12.29
C ILE A 3 -5.56 6.17 -13.44
N ALA A 4 -5.85 6.68 -14.65
CA ALA A 4 -4.89 6.65 -15.74
C ALA A 4 -4.11 7.96 -15.73
N LEU A 5 -2.78 7.87 -15.74
CA LEU A 5 -1.86 9.01 -15.77
C LEU A 5 -1.13 9.03 -17.12
N GLY A 6 -0.94 10.22 -17.67
CA GLY A 6 -0.04 10.44 -18.81
C GLY A 6 1.42 10.44 -18.38
N ASP A 7 2.33 10.53 -19.36
CA ASP A 7 3.77 10.47 -19.13
C ASP A 7 4.30 11.66 -18.30
N ALA A 8 3.57 12.78 -18.26
CA ALA A 8 3.90 13.94 -17.45
C ALA A 8 3.15 13.95 -16.09
N GLY A 9 2.47 12.85 -15.74
CA GLY A 9 1.74 12.69 -14.48
C GLY A 9 0.33 13.30 -14.49
N GLU A 10 -0.14 13.83 -15.61
CA GLU A 10 -1.48 14.39 -15.72
C GLU A 10 -2.57 13.30 -15.68
N GLN A 11 -3.68 13.59 -15.00
CA GLN A 11 -4.79 12.65 -14.91
C GLN A 11 -5.59 12.60 -16.21
N LEU A 12 -5.55 11.47 -16.92
CA LEU A 12 -6.29 11.25 -18.17
C LEU A 12 -7.68 10.66 -17.93
N TYR A 13 -7.81 9.80 -16.92
CA TYR A 13 -9.07 9.14 -16.59
C TYR A 13 -9.13 8.78 -15.10
N ARG A 14 -10.33 8.79 -14.53
CA ARG A 14 -10.58 8.37 -13.15
C ARG A 14 -11.95 7.74 -13.03
N HIS A 15 -12.00 6.55 -12.43
CA HIS A 15 -13.27 5.89 -12.15
C HIS A 15 -13.21 5.06 -10.87
N ARG A 16 -14.33 4.97 -10.16
CA ARG A 16 -14.43 4.23 -8.90
C ARG A 16 -15.64 3.32 -8.94
N LEU A 17 -15.39 2.03 -8.73
CA LEU A 17 -16.41 1.02 -8.44
C LEU A 17 -16.32 0.61 -6.96
N PRO A 18 -17.43 0.17 -6.35
CA PRO A 18 -17.41 -0.44 -5.02
C PRO A 18 -16.48 -1.67 -4.99
N THR A 19 -15.74 -1.85 -3.90
CA THR A 19 -14.93 -3.05 -3.70
C THR A 19 -15.82 -4.25 -3.38
N PRO A 20 -15.78 -5.34 -4.16
CA PRO A 20 -16.47 -6.59 -3.80
C PRO A 20 -15.85 -7.15 -2.53
N ARG A 21 -16.60 -7.12 -1.43
CA ARG A 21 -16.13 -7.65 -0.14
C ARG A 21 -16.28 -9.16 -0.11
N ASP A 22 -15.31 -9.81 0.52
CA ASP A 22 -15.31 -11.25 0.79
C ASP A 22 -15.36 -12.15 -0.46
N ASP A 23 -15.10 -11.58 -1.65
CA ASP A 23 -15.04 -12.31 -2.92
C ASP A 23 -13.77 -11.93 -3.70
N TYR A 24 -12.78 -12.83 -3.61
CA TYR A 24 -11.50 -12.67 -4.27
C TYR A 24 -11.61 -12.65 -5.80
N ARG A 25 -12.42 -13.54 -6.39
CA ARG A 25 -12.56 -13.63 -7.85
C ARG A 25 -13.27 -12.41 -8.40
N GLN A 26 -14.35 -11.98 -7.75
CA GLN A 26 -15.05 -10.77 -8.14
C GLN A 26 -14.16 -9.53 -7.97
N THR A 27 -13.27 -9.51 -6.96
CA THR A 27 -12.28 -8.43 -6.81
C THR A 27 -11.34 -8.35 -8.02
N ILE A 28 -10.78 -9.48 -8.47
CA ILE A 28 -9.94 -9.56 -9.68
C ILE A 28 -10.69 -9.03 -10.90
N GLU A 29 -11.90 -9.51 -11.14
CA GLU A 29 -12.71 -9.10 -12.31
C GLU A 29 -13.11 -7.62 -12.26
N THR A 30 -13.39 -7.09 -11.07
CA THR A 30 -13.72 -5.67 -10.89
C THR A 30 -12.51 -4.78 -11.19
N ILE A 31 -11.31 -5.19 -10.79
CA ILE A 31 -10.07 -4.48 -11.12
C ILE A 31 -9.80 -4.55 -12.62
N ALA A 32 -9.97 -5.72 -13.23
CA ALA A 32 -9.80 -5.87 -14.67
C ALA A 32 -10.78 -4.98 -15.46
N THR A 33 -12.04 -4.92 -15.03
CA THR A 33 -13.06 -4.04 -15.60
C THR A 33 -12.65 -2.57 -15.50
N LEU A 34 -12.13 -2.14 -14.34
CA LEU A 34 -11.63 -0.77 -14.15
C LEU A 34 -10.47 -0.45 -15.10
N VAL A 35 -9.54 -1.39 -15.30
CA VAL A 35 -8.44 -1.24 -16.27
C VAL A 35 -9.00 -1.10 -17.67
N ASP A 36 -9.89 -2.01 -18.09
CA ASP A 36 -10.51 -1.98 -19.42
C ASP A 36 -11.25 -0.66 -19.69
N MET A 37 -11.98 -0.13 -18.70
CA MET A 37 -12.65 1.18 -18.79
C MET A 37 -11.67 2.33 -19.01
N ALA A 38 -10.52 2.31 -18.32
CA ALA A 38 -9.49 3.32 -18.49
C ALA A 38 -8.83 3.26 -19.88
N GLU A 39 -8.57 2.05 -20.39
CA GLU A 39 -7.98 1.86 -21.71
C GLU A 39 -8.94 2.26 -22.83
N GLN A 40 -10.24 1.94 -22.69
CA GLN A 40 -11.26 2.38 -23.63
C GLN A 40 -11.41 3.90 -23.65
N ALA A 41 -11.39 4.54 -22.48
CA ALA A 41 -11.52 5.99 -22.37
C ALA A 41 -10.31 6.75 -22.92
N THR A 42 -9.10 6.20 -22.76
CA THR A 42 -7.85 6.84 -23.19
C THR A 42 -7.39 6.42 -24.59
N GLY A 43 -7.90 5.29 -25.11
CA GLY A 43 -7.44 4.67 -26.35
C GLY A 43 -6.03 4.07 -26.25
N GLN A 44 -5.50 3.88 -25.04
CA GLN A 44 -4.12 3.50 -24.78
C GLN A 44 -4.03 2.31 -23.83
N ARG A 45 -2.97 1.51 -23.98
CA ARG A 45 -2.65 0.38 -23.10
C ARG A 45 -1.40 0.71 -22.27
N GLY A 46 -1.57 0.84 -20.96
CA GLY A 46 -0.50 1.27 -20.04
C GLY A 46 0.07 0.16 -19.14
N THR A 47 1.07 0.52 -18.32
CA THR A 47 1.51 -0.29 -17.18
C THR A 47 0.48 -0.26 -16.06
N VAL A 48 0.41 -1.32 -15.24
CA VAL A 48 -0.54 -1.42 -14.13
C VAL A 48 0.20 -1.51 -12.80
N GLY A 49 -0.03 -0.54 -11.93
CA GLY A 49 0.40 -0.53 -10.53
C GLY A 49 -0.81 -0.44 -9.61
N MET A 50 -0.75 -1.07 -8.44
CA MET A 50 -1.84 -1.02 -7.47
C MET A 50 -1.31 -0.93 -6.04
N GLY A 51 -1.83 0.06 -5.30
CA GLY A 51 -1.72 0.13 -3.85
C GLY A 51 -2.74 -0.79 -3.20
N ILE A 52 -2.29 -1.63 -2.26
CA ILE A 52 -3.16 -2.52 -1.48
C ILE A 52 -3.02 -2.21 0.01
N PRO A 53 -4.10 -2.36 0.82
CA PRO A 53 -4.02 -2.16 2.26
C PRO A 53 -3.47 -3.43 2.93
N GLY A 54 -2.26 -3.83 2.57
CA GLY A 54 -1.56 -5.07 2.95
C GLY A 54 -0.23 -5.21 2.19
N SER A 55 0.47 -6.34 2.33
CA SER A 55 1.75 -6.56 1.64
C SER A 55 1.87 -7.97 1.05
N ILE A 56 2.65 -8.14 -0.02
CA ILE A 56 3.04 -9.47 -0.49
C ILE A 56 4.20 -9.95 0.39
N SER A 57 4.08 -11.16 0.92
CA SER A 57 5.19 -11.81 1.59
C SER A 57 6.27 -12.23 0.58
N PRO A 58 7.53 -11.76 0.71
CA PRO A 58 8.60 -12.17 -0.19
C PRO A 58 8.95 -13.67 -0.05
N TYR A 59 8.57 -14.31 1.04
CA TYR A 59 8.81 -15.73 1.29
C TYR A 59 7.73 -16.64 0.67
N THR A 60 6.46 -16.29 0.84
CA THR A 60 5.34 -17.14 0.38
C THR A 60 4.75 -16.72 -0.96
N GLY A 61 4.99 -15.48 -1.40
CA GLY A 61 4.46 -14.94 -2.65
C GLY A 61 2.93 -14.75 -2.64
N VAL A 62 2.34 -14.58 -1.46
CA VAL A 62 0.91 -14.29 -1.27
C VAL A 62 0.72 -13.08 -0.35
N VAL A 63 -0.45 -12.47 -0.42
CA VAL A 63 -0.81 -11.31 0.40
C VAL A 63 -0.89 -11.70 1.88
N LYS A 64 -0.40 -10.82 2.76
CA LYS A 64 -0.47 -10.90 4.22
C LYS A 64 -0.90 -9.56 4.82
N ASN A 65 -1.43 -9.62 6.05
CA ASN A 65 -1.79 -8.47 6.87
C ASN A 65 -2.67 -7.44 6.15
N ALA A 66 -3.55 -7.91 5.26
CA ALA A 66 -4.44 -7.03 4.55
C ALA A 66 -5.74 -6.77 5.32
N ASN A 67 -6.17 -5.51 5.38
CA ASN A 67 -7.48 -5.14 5.92
C ASN A 67 -8.63 -5.66 5.04
N SER A 68 -8.40 -5.77 3.73
CA SER A 68 -9.25 -6.53 2.81
C SER A 68 -8.94 -8.03 3.00
N THR A 69 -9.54 -8.64 4.01
CA THR A 69 -9.12 -9.95 4.54
C THR A 69 -9.21 -11.10 3.54
N TRP A 70 -10.12 -11.04 2.57
CA TRP A 70 -10.26 -12.04 1.49
C TRP A 70 -9.09 -12.06 0.50
N LEU A 71 -8.19 -11.07 0.56
CA LEU A 71 -6.93 -11.09 -0.18
C LEU A 71 -5.86 -11.94 0.52
N ASN A 72 -5.92 -12.08 1.85
CA ASN A 72 -4.88 -12.77 2.61
C ASN A 72 -4.74 -14.23 2.17
N GLY A 73 -3.50 -14.68 1.97
CA GLY A 73 -3.19 -16.02 1.48
C GLY A 73 -3.33 -16.20 -0.03
N GLN A 74 -3.73 -15.17 -0.79
CA GLN A 74 -3.91 -15.25 -2.23
C GLN A 74 -2.70 -14.71 -3.02
N PRO A 75 -2.37 -15.28 -4.20
CA PRO A 75 -1.31 -14.81 -5.08
C PRO A 75 -1.78 -13.65 -5.97
N PHE A 76 -2.19 -12.55 -5.35
CA PHE A 76 -2.98 -11.48 -5.96
C PHE A 76 -2.32 -10.80 -7.17
N ASP A 77 -1.02 -10.54 -7.11
CA ASP A 77 -0.23 -10.01 -8.21
C ASP A 77 -0.20 -10.94 -9.42
N LYS A 78 -0.05 -12.25 -9.18
CA LYS A 78 0.02 -13.28 -10.23
C LYS A 78 -1.33 -13.47 -10.90
N ASP A 79 -2.41 -13.54 -10.11
CA ASP A 79 -3.75 -13.72 -10.65
C ASP A 79 -4.21 -12.49 -11.44
N LEU A 80 -3.91 -11.27 -10.96
CA LEU A 80 -4.14 -10.04 -11.74
C LEU A 80 -3.29 -10.02 -13.01
N SER A 81 -2.01 -10.38 -12.92
CA SER A 81 -1.12 -10.41 -14.09
C SER A 81 -1.61 -11.41 -15.14
N ALA A 82 -2.08 -12.58 -14.71
CA ALA A 82 -2.69 -13.56 -15.59
C ALA A 82 -4.01 -13.03 -16.19
N ARG A 83 -4.86 -12.38 -15.40
CA ARG A 83 -6.13 -11.84 -15.89
C ARG A 83 -5.95 -10.68 -16.88
N LEU A 84 -4.93 -9.84 -16.68
CA LEU A 84 -4.64 -8.66 -17.51
C LEU A 84 -3.63 -8.93 -18.63
N GLN A 85 -3.04 -10.13 -18.66
CA GLN A 85 -2.02 -10.56 -19.62
C GLN A 85 -0.85 -9.56 -19.72
N ARG A 86 -0.37 -9.09 -18.56
CA ARG A 86 0.75 -8.16 -18.40
C ARG A 86 1.25 -8.14 -16.96
N GLU A 87 2.43 -7.55 -16.72
CA GLU A 87 2.94 -7.33 -15.38
C GLU A 87 2.02 -6.40 -14.56
N VAL A 88 1.71 -6.81 -13.33
CA VAL A 88 1.03 -5.97 -12.33
C VAL A 88 1.94 -5.83 -11.12
N ARG A 89 2.27 -4.58 -10.76
CA ARG A 89 3.10 -4.28 -9.58
C ARG A 89 2.23 -3.87 -8.40
N LEU A 90 2.44 -4.51 -7.26
CA LEU A 90 1.75 -4.19 -6.02
C LEU A 90 2.70 -3.51 -5.02
N ALA A 91 2.16 -2.56 -4.27
CA ALA A 91 2.82 -1.98 -3.10
C ALA A 91 1.78 -1.75 -1.99
N ASN A 92 2.22 -1.67 -0.73
CA ASN A 92 1.31 -1.23 0.33
C ASN A 92 1.01 0.28 0.14
N ASP A 93 -0.11 0.72 0.70
CA ASP A 93 -0.58 2.11 0.64
C ASP A 93 0.44 3.13 1.19
N ALA A 94 1.12 2.83 2.29
CA ALA A 94 2.14 3.70 2.87
C ALA A 94 3.37 3.87 1.95
N ASN A 95 3.80 2.82 1.25
CA ASN A 95 4.86 2.91 0.25
C ASN A 95 4.39 3.65 -1.00
N CYS A 96 3.13 3.48 -1.41
CA CYS A 96 2.54 4.28 -2.49
C CYS A 96 2.57 5.78 -2.13
N LEU A 97 2.23 6.16 -0.90
CA LEU A 97 2.35 7.53 -0.42
C LEU A 97 3.80 8.01 -0.52
N ALA A 98 4.76 7.26 0.03
CA ALA A 98 6.16 7.67 0.01
C ALA A 98 6.72 7.87 -1.41
N VAL A 99 6.33 7.01 -2.36
CA VAL A 99 6.70 7.16 -3.77
C VAL A 99 6.01 8.36 -4.40
N SER A 100 4.71 8.57 -4.15
CA SER A 100 3.99 9.74 -4.66
C SER A 100 4.66 11.04 -4.19
N GLU A 101 4.94 11.16 -2.90
CA GLU A 101 5.59 12.35 -2.35
C GLU A 101 7.01 12.55 -2.88
N ALA A 102 7.74 11.47 -3.17
CA ALA A 102 9.11 11.52 -3.67
C ALA A 102 9.23 11.82 -5.18
N VAL A 103 8.20 11.50 -5.97
CA VAL A 103 8.23 11.64 -7.43
C VAL A 103 7.73 13.03 -7.84
N ASP A 104 6.50 13.38 -7.47
CA ASP A 104 5.81 14.59 -7.92
C ASP A 104 5.04 15.32 -6.81
N GLY A 105 5.10 14.83 -5.57
CA GLY A 105 4.53 15.48 -4.40
C GLY A 105 5.48 16.44 -3.67
N ALA A 106 5.25 16.62 -2.36
CA ALA A 106 5.89 17.63 -1.55
C ALA A 106 7.41 17.42 -1.34
N ALA A 107 7.89 16.21 -1.57
CA ALA A 107 9.30 15.83 -1.44
C ALA A 107 9.97 15.53 -2.80
N ALA A 108 9.40 16.02 -3.90
CA ALA A 108 9.96 15.83 -5.24
C ALA A 108 11.43 16.28 -5.30
N GLY A 109 12.29 15.41 -5.83
CA GLY A 109 13.73 15.65 -5.94
C GLY A 109 14.55 15.34 -4.67
N ALA A 110 13.90 15.00 -3.55
CA ALA A 110 14.60 14.53 -2.36
C ALA A 110 15.18 13.12 -2.58
N GLN A 111 16.41 12.90 -2.10
CA GLN A 111 17.06 11.59 -2.20
C GLN A 111 16.45 10.54 -1.28
N THR A 112 15.97 10.95 -0.11
CA THR A 112 15.35 10.10 0.90
C THR A 112 14.07 10.75 1.37
N VAL A 113 12.97 10.00 1.33
CA VAL A 113 11.65 10.44 1.78
C VAL A 113 11.13 9.44 2.80
N PHE A 114 10.75 9.92 3.97
CA PHE A 114 10.03 9.17 4.98
C PHE A 114 8.64 9.80 5.11
N ALA A 115 7.64 9.16 4.51
CA ALA A 115 6.27 9.68 4.49
C ALA A 115 5.45 9.01 5.58
N VAL A 116 4.91 9.81 6.50
CA VAL A 116 4.19 9.34 7.68
C VAL A 116 2.69 9.59 7.52
N ILE A 117 1.90 8.58 7.82
CA ILE A 117 0.44 8.65 7.94
C ILE A 117 0.11 8.69 9.44
N ILE A 118 -0.61 9.72 9.87
CA ILE A 118 -1.15 9.85 11.23
C ILE A 118 -2.67 9.97 11.11
N GLY A 119 -3.40 9.00 11.63
CA GLY A 119 -4.86 8.94 11.56
C GLY A 119 -5.42 8.02 12.64
N THR A 120 -6.34 7.12 12.28
CA THR A 120 -6.86 6.09 13.21
C THR A 120 -5.79 5.09 13.68
N GLY A 121 -4.65 5.05 12.99
CA GLY A 121 -3.41 4.43 13.42
C GLY A 121 -2.24 5.23 12.83
N CYS A 122 -1.02 4.71 12.95
CA CYS A 122 0.14 5.31 12.30
C CYS A 122 0.87 4.30 11.41
N GLY A 123 1.35 4.78 10.27
CA GLY A 123 2.09 3.99 9.29
C GLY A 123 3.08 4.88 8.57
N ALA A 124 4.06 4.31 7.89
CA ALA A 124 4.95 5.09 7.06
C ALA A 124 5.52 4.27 5.89
N GLY A 125 5.94 4.99 4.86
CA GLY A 125 6.72 4.45 3.75
C GLY A 125 8.06 5.15 3.66
N VAL A 126 9.07 4.42 3.18
CA VAL A 126 10.39 4.98 2.89
C VAL A 126 10.62 4.92 1.39
N ALA A 127 11.05 6.01 0.78
CA ALA A 127 11.49 6.03 -0.61
C ALA A 127 12.93 6.54 -0.71
N PHE A 128 13.74 5.86 -1.54
CA PHE A 128 15.07 6.30 -1.92
C PHE A 128 15.08 6.60 -3.42
N ASN A 129 15.47 7.82 -3.79
CA ASN A 129 15.51 8.29 -5.18
C ASN A 129 14.22 7.98 -5.96
N GLY A 130 13.06 8.32 -5.38
CA GLY A 130 11.74 8.07 -5.98
C GLY A 130 11.28 6.61 -6.01
N ARG A 131 11.98 5.69 -5.34
CA ARG A 131 11.64 4.25 -5.33
C ARG A 131 11.35 3.78 -3.91
N ALA A 132 10.26 3.03 -3.74
CA ALA A 132 9.92 2.44 -2.44
C ALA A 132 11.05 1.52 -1.93
N HIS A 133 11.41 1.70 -0.66
CA HIS A 133 12.27 0.80 0.09
C HIS A 133 11.39 -0.13 0.91
N ILE A 134 11.20 -1.35 0.42
CA ILE A 134 10.25 -2.32 1.02
C ILE A 134 10.84 -3.12 2.21
N GLY A 135 12.17 -3.15 2.34
CA GLY A 135 12.88 -3.98 3.33
C GLY A 135 12.81 -5.49 3.02
N GLY A 136 13.64 -6.28 3.71
CA GLY A 136 13.78 -7.73 3.42
C GLY A 136 12.50 -8.56 3.67
N ASN A 137 11.62 -8.09 4.55
CA ASN A 137 10.36 -8.77 4.91
C ASN A 137 9.10 -8.08 4.36
N GLY A 138 9.26 -6.99 3.58
CA GLY A 138 8.14 -6.17 3.11
C GLY A 138 7.51 -5.29 4.19
N THR A 139 8.27 -4.94 5.23
CA THR A 139 7.80 -4.20 6.43
C THR A 139 8.67 -2.98 6.75
N ALA A 140 9.46 -2.48 5.80
CA ALA A 140 10.16 -1.21 6.01
C ALA A 140 9.14 -0.07 6.10
N GLY A 141 9.37 0.86 7.02
CA GLY A 141 8.45 1.96 7.28
C GLY A 141 7.33 1.63 8.27
N GLU A 142 7.21 0.40 8.75
CA GLU A 142 6.27 -0.01 9.82
C GLU A 142 6.69 0.53 11.21
N TRP A 143 7.01 1.82 11.27
CA TRP A 143 7.53 2.52 12.44
C TRP A 143 6.54 2.59 13.60
N GLY A 144 5.23 2.51 13.29
CA GLY A 144 4.16 2.54 14.27
C GLY A 144 4.22 1.40 15.27
N HIS A 145 4.84 0.28 14.89
CA HIS A 145 5.05 -0.87 15.76
C HIS A 145 6.38 -0.84 16.52
N ASN A 146 7.19 0.22 16.39
CA ASN A 146 8.34 0.43 17.27
C ASN A 146 7.85 0.87 18.65
N PRO A 147 8.50 0.44 19.74
CA PRO A 147 8.16 0.93 21.06
C PRO A 147 8.57 2.40 21.22
N LEU A 148 7.81 3.16 22.00
CA LEU A 148 8.19 4.52 22.41
C LEU A 148 9.55 4.49 23.15
N PRO A 149 10.54 5.29 22.73
CA PRO A 149 11.83 5.35 23.41
C PRO A 149 11.71 6.17 24.71
N TRP A 150 12.42 5.74 25.75
CA TRP A 150 12.57 6.49 27.02
C TRP A 150 11.25 6.91 27.68
N MET A 151 10.29 5.99 27.76
CA MET A 151 8.98 6.24 28.36
C MET A 151 9.06 6.79 29.79
N ASP A 152 8.25 7.80 30.08
CA ASP A 152 8.01 8.29 31.44
C ASP A 152 7.04 7.39 32.23
N GLU A 153 6.75 7.75 33.49
CA GLU A 153 5.86 6.95 34.36
C GLU A 153 4.42 6.86 33.84
N ASP A 154 3.91 7.93 33.21
CA ASP A 154 2.56 7.94 32.65
C ASP A 154 2.49 7.09 31.37
N GLU A 155 3.49 7.19 30.49
CA GLU A 155 3.61 6.38 29.27
C GLU A 155 3.81 4.89 29.58
N LEU A 156 4.55 4.56 30.65
CA LEU A 156 4.69 3.18 31.12
C LEU A 156 3.35 2.60 31.60
N ARG A 157 2.49 3.41 32.25
CA ARG A 157 1.12 2.99 32.59
C ARG A 157 0.29 2.77 31.33
N TYR A 158 0.30 3.71 30.38
CA TYR A 158 -0.43 3.58 29.12
C TYR A 158 -0.03 2.33 28.32
N ARG A 159 1.27 2.02 28.29
CA ARG A 159 1.81 0.81 27.67
C ARG A 159 1.17 -0.49 28.19
N GLU A 160 0.83 -0.54 29.48
CA GLU A 160 0.18 -1.72 30.09
C GLU A 160 -1.32 -1.77 29.80
N GLU A 161 -1.97 -0.60 29.70
CA GLU A 161 -3.41 -0.47 29.51
C GLU A 161 -3.86 -0.60 28.05
N VAL A 162 -3.01 -0.20 27.10
CA VAL A 162 -3.35 -0.14 25.66
C VAL A 162 -2.51 -1.16 24.88
N PRO A 163 -3.03 -2.38 24.66
CA PRO A 163 -2.32 -3.39 23.88
C PRO A 163 -2.32 -3.02 22.39
N CYS A 164 -1.19 -3.23 21.71
CA CYS A 164 -1.14 -3.16 20.26
C CYS A 164 -1.64 -4.48 19.65
N TYR A 165 -2.38 -4.39 18.55
CA TYR A 165 -2.89 -5.58 17.85
C TYR A 165 -1.77 -6.50 17.33
N CYS A 166 -0.54 -5.97 17.16
CA CYS A 166 0.62 -6.76 16.75
C CYS A 166 1.11 -7.74 17.85
N GLY A 167 0.52 -7.67 19.05
CA GLY A 167 0.86 -8.51 20.19
C GLY A 167 2.04 -7.99 21.02
N LYS A 168 2.49 -6.75 20.75
CA LYS A 168 3.47 -6.01 21.56
C LYS A 168 2.78 -4.90 22.36
N GLN A 169 3.56 -4.20 23.18
CA GLN A 169 3.08 -3.13 24.05
C GLN A 169 3.91 -1.85 23.82
N GLY A 170 3.27 -0.70 23.98
CA GLY A 170 3.92 0.61 23.91
C GLY A 170 4.38 0.98 22.51
N CYS A 171 3.70 0.46 21.48
CA CYS A 171 3.93 0.81 20.09
C CYS A 171 3.58 2.29 19.85
N ILE A 172 4.26 2.98 18.94
CA ILE A 172 3.97 4.39 18.60
C ILE A 172 2.51 4.59 18.12
N GLU A 173 1.83 3.56 17.63
CA GLU A 173 0.43 3.66 17.21
C GLU A 173 -0.59 3.71 18.37
N THR A 174 -0.21 3.26 19.57
CA THR A 174 -1.13 3.02 20.71
C THR A 174 -1.15 4.16 21.70
#